data_AF-A0A183HJD2-F1
#
_entry.id   AF-A0A183HJD2-F1
#
_cell.length_a   1.000
_cell.length_b   1.000
_cell.length_c   1.000
_cell.angle_alpha   90.00
_cell.angle_beta   90.00
_cell.angle_gamma   90.00
#
_symmetry.space_group_name_H-M   'P 1'
#
loop_
_entity.id
_entity.type
_entity.pdbx_description
1 polymer ?
#
loop_
_entity_poly.entity_id
_entity_poly.type
_entity_poly.pdbx_seq_one_letter_code
_entity_poly.pdbx_strand_id
1 'polypeptide(L)'
;MATKLLFRDKRSRLLLVDLKTDRKISLLDYCSYVQWVPNSDVIVAQSSDQLCIWYQAENPEELVMIPIKGEIETVLRDESRTEVIVEEASEKVAYELDQTLIEFASAIDRLDFGRAIDFLEKREEYDNTVLWRQLAQVALSQQQL
;
A
#
# COMPACT_ATOMS: atom_id res chain seq x y z
N MET A 1 -16.50 -7.06 0.22
CA MET A 1 -16.72 -6.56 1.60
C MET A 1 -15.37 -6.21 2.18
N ALA A 2 -15.22 -5.09 2.88
CA ALA A 2 -13.95 -4.74 3.55
C ALA A 2 -13.60 -5.80 4.59
N THR A 3 -12.38 -6.34 4.52
CA THR A 3 -11.92 -7.44 5.41
C THR A 3 -10.92 -6.97 6.45
N LYS A 4 -10.42 -5.74 6.32
CA LYS A 4 -9.42 -5.15 7.21
C LYS A 4 -9.89 -3.81 7.75
N LEU A 5 -9.48 -3.52 8.98
CA LEU A 5 -9.70 -2.25 9.65
C LEU A 5 -8.35 -1.64 10.03
N LEU A 6 -8.17 -0.38 9.64
CA LEU A 6 -7.01 0.42 9.97
C LEU A 6 -7.43 1.47 10.99
N PHE A 7 -6.76 1.54 12.13
CA PHE A 7 -7.07 2.54 13.15
C PHE A 7 -5.85 2.96 13.95
N ARG A 8 -5.93 4.16 14.53
CA ARG A 8 -4.93 4.68 15.47
C ARG A 8 -5.48 4.65 16.89
N ASP A 9 -4.67 4.21 17.83
CA ASP A 9 -5.03 4.25 19.25
C ASP A 9 -4.72 5.62 19.90
N LYS A 10 -5.04 5.78 21.19
CA LYS A 10 -4.79 7.02 21.95
C LYS A 10 -3.30 7.36 22.12
N ARG A 11 -2.39 6.43 21.81
CA ARG A 11 -0.93 6.62 21.83
C ARG A 11 -0.38 6.83 20.42
N SER A 12 -1.26 7.11 19.44
CA SER A 12 -0.92 7.25 18.03
C SER A 12 -0.27 6.01 17.43
N ARG A 13 -0.51 4.81 17.99
CA ARG A 13 -0.05 3.57 17.37
C ARG A 13 -0.99 3.17 16.25
N LEU A 14 -0.44 2.89 15.09
CA LEU A 14 -1.18 2.41 13.94
C LEU A 14 -1.36 0.90 14.03
N LEU A 15 -2.61 0.46 13.97
CA LEU A 15 -3.00 -0.94 14.09
C LEU A 15 -3.78 -1.36 12.84
N LEU A 16 -3.45 -2.54 12.33
CA LEU A 16 -4.19 -3.24 11.28
C LEU A 16 -4.87 -4.47 11.89
N VAL A 17 -6.18 -4.59 11.66
CA VAL A 17 -6.99 -5.71 12.14
C VAL A 17 -7.56 -6.45 10.95
N ASP A 18 -7.33 -7.76 10.90
CA ASP A 18 -8.05 -8.65 10.01
C ASP A 18 -9.37 -9.05 10.68
N LEU A 19 -10.50 -8.67 10.07
CA LEU A 19 -11.83 -8.84 10.64
C LEU A 19 -12.33 -10.29 10.57
N LYS A 20 -11.71 -11.14 9.74
CA LYS A 20 -12.09 -12.56 9.62
C LYS A 20 -11.43 -13.40 10.70
N THR A 21 -10.17 -13.09 11.01
CA THR A 21 -9.32 -13.86 11.93
C THR A 21 -9.18 -13.23 13.32
N ASP A 22 -9.64 -11.98 13.49
CA ASP A 22 -9.39 -11.11 14.66
C ASP A 22 -7.89 -10.91 14.95
N ARG A 23 -7.03 -11.14 13.95
CA ARG A 23 -5.59 -10.91 14.06
C ARG A 23 -5.34 -9.40 14.07
N LYS A 24 -4.57 -8.94 15.05
CA LYS A 24 -4.17 -7.53 15.22
C LYS A 24 -2.66 -7.40 15.07
N ILE A 25 -2.23 -6.45 14.24
CA ILE A 25 -0.82 -6.17 13.96
C ILE A 25 -0.57 -4.70 14.25
N SER A 26 0.52 -4.40 14.96
CA SER A 26 0.99 -3.02 15.14
C SER A 26 1.92 -2.69 13.97
N LEU A 27 1.59 -1.67 13.19
CA LEU A 27 2.34 -1.27 12.00
C LEU A 27 3.39 -0.19 12.32
N LEU A 28 2.98 0.85 13.04
CA LEU A 28 3.83 1.98 13.40
C LEU A 28 3.49 2.51 14.79
N ASP A 29 4.49 3.06 15.46
CA ASP A 29 4.30 3.96 16.58
C ASP A 29 4.29 5.42 16.08
N TYR A 30 3.75 6.35 16.87
CA TYR A 30 3.78 7.80 16.58
C TYR A 30 3.20 8.22 15.21
N CYS A 31 2.15 7.54 14.75
CA CYS A 31 1.52 7.79 13.47
C CYS A 31 0.67 9.08 13.46
N SER A 32 1.13 10.11 12.73
CA SER A 32 0.46 11.42 12.61
C SER A 32 -0.61 11.46 11.51
N TYR A 33 -0.44 10.66 10.46
CA TYR A 33 -1.37 10.53 9.34
C TYR A 33 -1.53 9.08 8.93
N VAL A 34 -2.73 8.67 8.52
CA VAL A 34 -2.93 7.37 7.87
C VAL A 34 -4.16 7.36 6.95
N GLN A 35 -4.05 6.71 5.78
CA GLN A 35 -5.14 6.51 4.84
C GLN A 35 -4.90 5.24 4.00
N TRP A 36 -5.98 4.56 3.61
CA TRP A 36 -5.95 3.64 2.48
C TRP A 36 -5.86 4.45 1.17
N VAL A 37 -5.00 4.03 0.24
CA VAL A 37 -5.02 4.57 -1.12
C VAL A 37 -6.41 4.29 -1.71
N PRO A 38 -7.10 5.28 -2.31
CA PRO A 38 -8.43 5.06 -2.87
C PRO A 38 -8.45 3.87 -3.84
N ASN A 39 -9.48 3.01 -3.73
CA ASN A 39 -9.66 1.84 -4.61
C ASN A 39 -8.47 0.85 -4.61
N SER A 40 -7.67 0.79 -3.53
CA SER A 40 -6.55 -0.14 -3.34
C SER A 40 -6.51 -0.70 -1.92
N ASP A 41 -5.69 -1.73 -1.71
CA ASP A 41 -5.27 -2.22 -0.39
C ASP A 41 -3.90 -1.66 0.05
N VAL A 42 -3.39 -0.66 -0.66
CA VAL A 42 -2.17 0.05 -0.27
C VAL A 42 -2.46 0.98 0.91
N ILE A 43 -1.59 0.95 1.91
CA ILE A 43 -1.66 1.82 3.09
C ILE A 43 -0.59 2.90 2.96
N VAL A 44 -1.00 4.15 3.18
CA VAL A 44 -0.10 5.30 3.33
C VAL A 44 -0.22 5.83 4.76
N ALA A 45 0.91 6.03 5.42
CA ALA A 45 0.97 6.63 6.73
C ALA A 45 2.14 7.60 6.85
N GLN A 46 2.10 8.40 7.90
CA GLN A 46 3.23 9.22 8.32
C GLN A 46 3.62 8.87 9.74
N SER A 47 4.92 8.77 9.98
CA SER A 47 5.53 8.74 11.31
C SER A 47 6.75 9.65 11.31
N SER A 48 6.75 10.68 12.14
CA SER A 48 7.79 11.72 12.13
C SER A 48 7.99 12.32 10.73
N ASP A 49 9.22 12.32 10.21
CA ASP A 49 9.63 12.80 8.89
C ASP A 49 9.61 11.71 7.81
N GLN A 50 8.87 10.62 8.03
CA GLN A 50 8.81 9.49 7.11
C GLN A 50 7.40 9.31 6.55
N LEU A 51 7.29 9.31 5.22
CA LEU A 51 6.18 8.72 4.48
C LEU A 51 6.37 7.20 4.47
N CYS A 52 5.46 6.47 5.09
CA CYS A 52 5.44 5.02 5.21
C CYS A 52 4.39 4.43 4.28
N ILE A 53 4.78 3.47 3.44
CA ILE A 53 3.92 2.85 2.45
C ILE A 53 3.99 1.33 2.60
N TRP A 54 2.82 0.68 2.66
CA TRP A 54 2.68 -0.75 2.46
C TRP A 54 1.89 -0.98 1.19
N TYR A 55 2.55 -1.46 0.15
CA TYR A 55 1.87 -1.82 -1.09
C TYR A 55 0.95 -3.03 -0.93
N GLN A 56 1.18 -3.83 0.11
CA GLN A 56 0.37 -5.00 0.46
C GLN A 56 0.12 -5.03 1.96
N ALA A 57 -1.14 -4.92 2.37
CA ALA A 57 -1.52 -4.94 3.78
C ALA A 57 -1.26 -6.31 4.45
N GLU A 58 -1.12 -7.37 3.65
CA GLU A 58 -0.83 -8.74 4.05
C GLU A 58 0.64 -8.95 4.43
N ASN A 59 1.54 -8.10 3.93
CA ASN A 59 3.00 -8.19 4.11
C ASN A 59 3.51 -6.97 4.90
N PRO A 60 3.15 -6.84 6.19
CA PRO A 60 3.50 -5.67 7.00
C PRO A 60 5.02 -5.44 7.15
N GLU A 61 5.84 -6.47 6.90
CA GLU A 61 7.29 -6.42 6.87
C GLU A 61 7.86 -5.71 5.62
N GLU A 62 7.10 -5.61 4.54
CA GLU A 62 7.51 -4.94 3.29
C GLU A 62 7.20 -3.42 3.33
N LEU A 63 7.61 -2.79 4.42
CA LEU A 63 7.47 -1.35 4.61
C LEU A 63 8.47 -0.59 3.72
N VAL A 64 7.95 0.34 2.91
CA VAL A 64 8.75 1.36 2.21
C VAL A 64 8.69 2.68 2.98
N MET A 65 9.84 3.28 3.23
CA MET A 65 9.96 4.58 3.90
C MET A 65 10.63 5.61 2.99
N ILE A 66 10.00 6.78 2.86
CA ILE A 66 10.50 7.91 2.08
C ILE A 66 10.61 9.12 3.01
N PRO A 67 11.78 9.77 3.14
CA PRO A 67 11.90 10.99 3.92
C PRO A 67 11.10 12.15 3.30
N ILE A 68 10.35 12.88 4.12
CA ILE A 68 9.54 14.05 3.75
C ILE A 68 9.86 15.23 4.69
N LYS A 69 9.65 16.48 4.27
CA LYS A 69 9.97 17.68 5.10
C LYS A 69 8.74 18.38 5.67
N GLY A 70 7.61 17.69 5.71
CA GLY A 70 6.32 18.27 6.09
C GLY A 70 5.34 17.22 6.58
N GLU A 71 4.07 17.62 6.68
CA GLU A 71 2.98 16.74 7.11
C GLU A 71 2.17 16.28 5.90
N ILE A 72 1.76 15.01 5.89
CA ILE A 72 0.87 14.48 4.85
C ILE A 72 -0.51 15.13 5.02
N GLU A 73 -1.02 15.70 3.92
CA GLU A 73 -2.36 16.30 3.87
C GLU A 73 -3.38 15.32 3.30
N THR A 74 -3.05 14.66 2.18
CA THR A 74 -3.98 13.75 1.48
C THR A 74 -3.25 12.78 0.56
N VAL A 75 -3.95 11.69 0.20
CA VAL A 75 -3.57 10.81 -0.92
C VAL A 75 -4.54 11.00 -2.08
N LEU A 76 -4.01 11.24 -3.27
CA LEU A 76 -4.77 11.37 -4.52
C LEU A 76 -4.46 10.19 -5.43
N ARG A 77 -5.50 9.65 -6.08
CA ARG A 77 -5.35 8.59 -7.09
C ARG A 77 -6.29 8.84 -8.26
N ASP A 78 -5.75 8.75 -9.46
CA ASP A 78 -6.48 8.65 -10.72
C ASP A 78 -6.14 7.34 -11.45
N GLU A 79 -6.55 7.21 -12.72
CA GLU A 79 -6.34 6.01 -13.53
C GLU A 79 -4.86 5.74 -13.87
N SER A 80 -4.04 6.80 -13.86
CA SER A 80 -2.65 6.77 -14.31
C SER A 80 -1.64 6.92 -13.19
N ARG A 81 -2.03 7.52 -12.07
CA ARG A 81 -1.09 7.98 -11.06
C ARG A 81 -1.68 7.96 -9.65
N THR A 82 -0.82 7.71 -8.68
CA THR A 82 -1.10 7.86 -7.25
C THR A 82 -0.05 8.77 -6.61
N GLU A 83 -0.48 9.82 -5.92
CA GLU A 83 0.39 10.81 -5.29
C GLU A 83 0.00 11.04 -3.83
N VAL A 84 1.00 11.21 -2.98
CA VAL A 84 0.85 11.70 -1.61
C VAL A 84 1.20 13.18 -1.58
N ILE A 85 0.27 14.00 -1.12
CA ILE A 85 0.45 15.44 -1.03
C ILE A 85 0.93 15.79 0.38
N VAL A 86 2.10 16.42 0.45
CA VAL A 86 2.76 16.83 1.70
C VAL A 86 2.81 18.35 1.74
N GLU A 87 2.42 18.93 2.88
CA GLU A 87 2.56 20.36 3.15
C GLU A 87 3.96 20.63 3.73
N GLU A 88 4.86 21.14 2.89
CA GLU A 88 6.22 21.54 3.27
C GLU A 88 6.28 23.06 3.46
N ALA A 89 6.22 23.50 4.72
CA ALA A 89 6.21 24.90 5.16
C ALA A 89 5.04 25.75 4.61
N SER A 90 5.08 26.15 3.33
CA SER A 90 4.01 26.92 2.68
C SER A 90 3.78 26.48 1.24
N GLU A 91 4.35 25.34 0.85
CA GLU A 91 4.19 24.73 -0.47
C GLU A 91 3.67 23.30 -0.33
N LYS A 92 2.99 22.82 -1.38
CA LYS A 92 2.55 21.44 -1.47
C LYS A 92 3.49 20.67 -2.39
N VAL A 93 4.04 19.57 -1.89
CA VAL A 93 4.93 18.68 -2.64
C VAL A 93 4.20 17.35 -2.88
N ALA A 94 4.20 16.89 -4.12
CA ALA A 94 3.61 15.61 -4.50
C ALA A 94 4.70 14.52 -4.55
N TYR A 95 4.48 13.44 -3.80
CA TYR A 95 5.29 12.24 -3.82
C TYR A 95 4.55 11.16 -4.60
N GLU A 96 5.03 10.85 -5.79
CA GLU A 96 4.46 9.79 -6.64
C GLU A 96 4.80 8.41 -6.07
N LEU A 97 3.80 7.51 -6.01
CA LEU A 97 3.95 6.14 -5.58
C LEU A 97 4.19 5.21 -6.78
N ASP A 98 4.68 3.99 -6.53
CA ASP A 98 4.86 2.97 -7.57
C ASP A 98 3.47 2.49 -8.05
N GLN A 99 3.02 3.07 -9.15
CA GLN A 99 1.73 2.74 -9.77
C GLN A 99 1.65 1.25 -10.15
N THR A 100 2.76 0.63 -10.55
CA THR A 100 2.78 -0.79 -10.94
C THR A 100 2.50 -1.68 -9.73
N LEU A 101 3.13 -1.39 -8.59
CA LEU A 101 2.87 -2.13 -7.35
C LEU A 101 1.44 -1.92 -6.83
N ILE A 102 0.91 -0.70 -6.92
CA ILE A 102 -0.48 -0.39 -6.54
C ILE A 102 -1.47 -1.16 -7.40
N GLU A 103 -1.26 -1.15 -8.71
CA GLU A 103 -2.12 -1.83 -9.66
C GLU A 103 -2.02 -3.35 -9.54
N PHE A 104 -0.81 -3.89 -9.34
CA PHE A 104 -0.58 -5.30 -9.05
C PHE A 104 -1.30 -5.75 -7.77
N ALA A 105 -1.12 -5.03 -6.65
CA ALA A 105 -1.80 -5.34 -5.40
C ALA A 105 -3.33 -5.32 -5.56
N SER A 106 -3.85 -4.30 -6.25
CA SER A 106 -5.28 -4.17 -6.54
C SER A 106 -5.80 -5.30 -7.44
N ALA A 107 -5.00 -5.78 -8.40
CA ALA A 107 -5.37 -6.89 -9.28
C ALA A 107 -5.35 -8.23 -8.55
N ILE A 108 -4.37 -8.46 -7.67
CA ILE A 108 -4.27 -9.66 -6.83
C ILE A 108 -5.47 -9.77 -5.88
N ASP A 109 -5.86 -8.70 -5.19
CA ASP A 109 -7.04 -8.73 -4.29
C ASP A 109 -8.33 -9.06 -5.05
N ARG A 110 -8.48 -8.54 -6.27
CA ARG A 110 -9.64 -8.78 -7.14
C ARG A 110 -9.59 -10.11 -7.88
N LEU A 111 -8.52 -10.90 -7.72
CA LEU A 111 -8.26 -12.13 -8.49
C LEU A 111 -8.24 -11.90 -10.00
N ASP A 112 -7.88 -10.69 -10.45
CA ASP A 112 -7.72 -10.34 -11.86
C ASP A 112 -6.29 -10.65 -12.31
N PHE A 113 -6.01 -11.94 -12.48
CA PHE A 113 -4.65 -12.42 -12.78
C PHE A 113 -4.15 -11.95 -14.14
N GLY A 114 -5.02 -11.79 -15.13
CA GLY A 114 -4.65 -11.28 -16.46
C GLY A 114 -4.11 -9.86 -16.37
N ARG A 115 -4.82 -8.98 -15.64
CA ARG A 115 -4.36 -7.62 -15.40
C ARG A 115 -3.05 -7.58 -14.60
N ALA A 116 -2.89 -8.47 -13.61
CA ALA A 116 -1.65 -8.54 -12.83
C ALA A 116 -0.44 -8.98 -13.69
N ILE A 117 -0.62 -9.94 -14.61
CA ILE A 117 0.38 -10.36 -15.60
C ILE A 117 0.81 -9.17 -16.47
N ASP A 118 -0.15 -8.45 -17.05
CA ASP A 118 0.13 -7.29 -17.92
C ASP A 118 1.00 -6.23 -17.24
N PHE A 119 0.84 -6.03 -15.92
CA PHE A 119 1.65 -5.08 -15.16
C PHE A 119 3.06 -5.58 -14.89
N LEU A 120 3.21 -6.88 -14.58
CA LEU A 120 4.53 -7.46 -14.36
C LEU A 120 5.36 -7.53 -15.65
N GLU A 121 4.72 -7.76 -16.80
CA GLU A 121 5.38 -7.78 -18.11
C GLU A 121 5.84 -6.40 -18.58
N LYS A 122 5.11 -5.33 -18.24
CA LYS A 122 5.45 -3.95 -18.63
C LYS A 122 6.62 -3.34 -17.85
N ARG A 123 7.06 -3.97 -16.77
CA ARG A 123 8.11 -3.44 -15.90
C ARG A 123 9.48 -3.85 -16.46
N GLU A 124 10.27 -2.87 -16.90
CA GLU A 124 11.64 -3.07 -17.43
C GLU A 124 12.68 -3.39 -16.34
N GLU A 125 12.30 -3.38 -15.06
CA GLU A 125 13.21 -3.69 -13.96
C GLU A 125 13.59 -5.18 -13.88
N TYR A 126 14.84 -5.43 -13.49
CA TYR A 126 15.50 -6.73 -13.63
C TYR A 126 15.09 -7.82 -12.63
N ASP A 127 14.31 -7.54 -11.58
CA ASP A 127 13.89 -8.60 -10.65
C ASP A 127 12.47 -8.43 -10.10
N ASN A 128 11.49 -8.86 -10.88
CA ASN A 128 10.09 -9.01 -10.44
C ASN A 128 9.77 -10.44 -9.99
N THR A 129 10.78 -11.28 -9.75
CA THR A 129 10.58 -12.72 -9.48
C THR A 129 9.71 -12.95 -8.24
N VAL A 130 9.81 -12.08 -7.24
CA VAL A 130 8.97 -12.14 -6.03
C VAL A 130 7.49 -11.94 -6.36
N LEU A 131 7.16 -10.92 -7.15
CA LEU A 131 5.78 -10.63 -7.55
C LEU A 131 5.21 -11.74 -8.44
N TRP A 132 6.02 -12.29 -9.35
CA TRP A 132 5.64 -13.46 -10.15
C TRP A 132 5.36 -14.71 -9.29
N ARG A 133 6.19 -14.98 -8.27
CA ARG A 133 5.93 -16.09 -7.34
C ARG A 133 4.66 -15.88 -6.54
N GLN A 134 4.42 -14.65 -6.08
CA GLN A 134 3.20 -14.31 -5.35
C GLN A 134 1.96 -14.54 -6.21
N LEU A 135 1.96 -14.04 -7.45
CA LEU A 135 0.87 -14.26 -8.41
C LEU A 135 0.61 -15.76 -8.62
N ALA A 136 1.65 -16.55 -8.84
CA ALA A 136 1.53 -17.99 -9.02
C ALA A 136 0.94 -18.69 -7.77
N GLN A 137 1.39 -18.31 -6.58
CA GLN A 137 0.89 -18.88 -5.32
C GLN A 137 -0.60 -18.57 -5.10
N VAL A 138 -1.02 -17.33 -5.37
CA VAL A 138 -2.42 -16.92 -5.26
C VAL A 138 -3.28 -17.66 -6.29
N ALA A 139 -2.85 -17.72 -7.56
CA ALA A 139 -3.58 -18.44 -8.61
C ALA A 139 -3.74 -19.94 -8.31
N LEU A 140 -2.68 -20.60 -7.82
CA LEU A 140 -2.71 -22.00 -7.38
C LEU A 140 -3.72 -22.22 -6.25
N SER A 141 -3.76 -21.32 -5.27
CA SER A 141 -4.69 -21.41 -4.14
C SER A 141 -6.16 -21.29 -4.57
N GLN A 142 -6.43 -20.62 -5.69
CA GLN A 142 -7.75 -20.47 -6.29
C GLN A 142 -8.10 -21.56 -7.32
N GLN A 143 -7.23 -22.55 -7.52
CA GLN A 143 -7.37 -23.62 -8.53
C GLN A 143 -7.54 -23.10 -9.98
N GLN A 144 -7.01 -21.92 -10.31
CA GLN A 144 -7.15 -21.31 -11.64
C GLN A 144 -5.91 -21.48 -12.53
N LEU A 145 -5.40 -22.71 -12.68
CA LEU A 145 -4.38 -23.03 -13.67
C LEU A 145 -4.90 -24.02 -14.71
#